data_AF-A0A1B8G747-F1
#
_entry.id   AF-A0A1B8G747-F1
#
_cell.length_a   1.000
_cell.length_b   1.000
_cell.length_c   1.000
_cell.angle_alpha   90.00
_cell.angle_beta   90.00
_cell.angle_gamma   90.00
#
_symmetry.space_group_name_H-M   'P 1'
#
loop_
_entity.id
_entity.type
_entity.pdbx_description
1 polymer ?
#
loop_
_entity_poly.entity_id
_entity_poly.type
_entity_poly.pdbx_seq_one_letter_code
_entity_poly.pdbx_strand_id
1 'polypeptide(L)'
;MASPVCYASESYFLGGAPAPPHKPAGTITSLSLSPTHAFSKPPISRLVLIPGLGVEGDCHLGADIQHLSRMTVRPLPENLRQVHLMSGEFLEGLVVRGEEGKAGEGEGKRRVKPGDLGENITTSGLDLEGLTRGTILRFSSSPTASDGDATIKITGLRNPCHQIERFGKGLLGQCT
;
A
#
# COMPACT_ATOMS: atom_id res chain seq x y z
N MET A 1 0.70 -20.28 -3.14
CA MET A 1 1.90 -19.54 -2.69
C MET A 1 1.45 -18.10 -2.55
N ALA A 2 1.52 -17.51 -1.35
CA ALA A 2 0.88 -16.25 -1.02
C ALA A 2 1.90 -15.09 -1.05
N SER A 3 1.53 -14.00 -1.72
CA SER A 3 2.34 -12.80 -2.03
C SER A 3 1.86 -11.57 -1.20
N PRO A 4 2.72 -10.56 -0.91
CA PRO A 4 2.57 -9.64 0.23
C PRO A 4 2.14 -8.18 -0.05
N VAL A 5 1.08 -7.65 0.62
CA VAL A 5 0.84 -6.19 0.93
C VAL A 5 -0.19 -5.82 2.09
N CYS A 6 0.19 -4.92 2.98
CA CYS A 6 -0.49 -4.59 4.24
C CYS A 6 -1.91 -3.95 4.20
N TYR A 7 -2.69 -4.20 5.27
CA TYR A 7 -4.04 -3.68 5.58
C TYR A 7 -4.08 -3.11 7.05
N ALA A 8 -5.16 -2.56 7.66
CA ALA A 8 -5.22 -2.01 9.05
C ALA A 8 -6.47 -2.43 9.89
N SER A 9 -6.35 -2.69 11.22
CA SER A 9 -7.36 -2.73 12.33
C SER A 9 -7.08 -3.69 13.53
N GLU A 10 -7.49 -3.27 14.74
CA GLU A 10 -7.30 -3.72 16.18
C GLU A 10 -7.31 -5.23 16.50
N SER A 11 -6.86 -5.82 17.62
CA SER A 11 -5.89 -5.59 18.72
C SER A 11 -5.88 -6.90 19.55
N TYR A 12 -4.77 -7.65 19.67
CA TYR A 12 -4.59 -8.66 20.73
C TYR A 12 -3.10 -8.87 21.03
N PHE A 13 -2.75 -8.83 22.31
CA PHE A 13 -1.45 -9.24 22.88
C PHE A 13 -1.24 -10.73 22.68
N LEU A 14 -0.08 -11.16 22.15
CA LEU A 14 0.61 -12.40 22.52
C LEU A 14 2.11 -12.23 22.19
N GLY A 15 2.96 -12.62 23.14
CA GLY A 15 4.35 -12.19 23.22
C GLY A 15 5.39 -13.08 22.55
N GLY A 16 6.65 -12.69 22.77
CA GLY A 16 7.80 -13.59 22.78
C GLY A 16 8.56 -13.77 21.46
N ALA A 17 9.09 -12.69 20.90
CA ALA A 17 10.32 -12.77 20.11
C ALA A 17 11.27 -11.66 20.58
N PRO A 18 12.59 -11.94 20.76
CA PRO A 18 13.55 -10.89 21.08
C PRO A 18 13.54 -9.85 19.95
N ALA A 19 13.29 -8.60 20.31
CA ALA A 19 13.30 -7.50 19.37
C ALA A 19 14.72 -7.37 18.75
N PRO A 20 14.84 -7.16 17.43
CA PRO A 20 16.13 -6.89 16.82
C PRO A 20 16.81 -5.67 17.48
N PRO A 21 18.16 -5.62 17.53
CA PRO A 21 18.92 -4.63 18.29
C PRO A 21 18.66 -3.17 17.84
N HIS A 22 18.08 -3.00 16.65
CA HIS A 22 17.52 -1.74 16.18
C HIS A 22 16.10 -1.97 15.67
N LYS A 23 15.17 -1.05 15.99
CA LYS A 23 13.88 -1.02 15.31
C LYS A 23 14.14 -0.78 13.81
N PRO A 24 13.66 -1.65 12.91
CA PRO A 24 13.82 -1.43 11.48
C PRO A 24 13.15 -0.10 11.10
N ALA A 25 13.87 0.72 10.35
CA ALA A 25 13.46 2.06 9.95
C ALA A 25 13.66 2.22 8.44
N GLY A 26 12.72 2.92 7.81
CA GLY A 26 12.81 3.31 6.41
C GLY A 26 12.33 4.73 6.23
N THR A 27 12.36 5.21 4.99
CA THR A 27 11.92 6.56 4.61
C THR A 27 10.73 6.49 3.68
N ILE A 28 9.89 7.52 3.69
CA ILE A 28 8.86 7.71 2.67
C ILE A 28 9.54 8.34 1.45
N THR A 29 9.38 7.74 0.29
CA THR A 29 9.90 8.25 -0.98
C THR A 29 8.82 8.92 -1.82
N SER A 30 7.55 8.52 -1.67
CA SER A 30 6.43 9.12 -2.37
C SER A 30 5.12 8.96 -1.61
N LEU A 31 4.20 9.89 -1.85
CA LEU A 31 2.82 9.86 -1.39
C LEU A 31 1.91 10.00 -2.60
N SER A 32 0.82 9.24 -2.63
CA SER A 32 -0.12 9.23 -3.75
C SER A 32 -1.57 9.07 -3.26
N LEU A 33 -2.51 9.67 -3.98
CA LEU A 33 -3.94 9.63 -3.67
C LEU A 33 -4.77 9.74 -4.93
N SER A 34 -5.93 9.06 -4.97
CA SER A 34 -6.95 9.31 -5.97
C SER A 34 -8.34 9.47 -5.32
N PRO A 35 -9.07 10.55 -5.62
CA PRO A 35 -10.46 10.70 -5.18
C PRO A 35 -11.44 9.82 -5.95
N THR A 36 -10.97 9.13 -7.00
CA THR A 36 -11.78 8.22 -7.83
C THR A 36 -11.22 6.80 -7.77
N HIS A 37 -12.01 5.80 -8.16
CA HIS A 37 -11.59 4.39 -8.30
C HIS A 37 -10.64 4.13 -9.50
N ALA A 38 -9.78 5.10 -9.82
CA ALA A 38 -8.68 4.91 -10.74
C ALA A 38 -7.70 3.86 -10.19
N PHE A 39 -7.11 3.06 -11.09
CA PHE A 39 -6.14 2.03 -10.70
C PHE A 39 -4.85 2.63 -10.12
N SER A 40 -4.32 3.67 -10.79
CA SER A 40 -3.14 4.41 -10.37
C SER A 40 -3.53 5.66 -9.59
N LYS A 41 -2.67 6.09 -8.67
CA LYS A 41 -2.85 7.28 -7.85
C LYS A 41 -1.78 8.32 -8.22
N PRO A 42 -2.15 9.56 -8.60
CA PRO A 42 -1.17 10.61 -8.84
C PRO A 42 -0.42 10.99 -7.54
N PRO A 43 0.83 11.47 -7.67
CA PRO A 43 1.63 11.88 -6.52
C PRO A 43 1.11 13.16 -5.88
N ILE A 44 1.26 13.27 -4.56
CA ILE A 44 0.89 14.43 -3.75
C ILE A 44 2.03 14.79 -2.80
N SER A 45 2.06 16.03 -2.31
CA SER A 45 3.09 16.50 -1.36
C SER A 45 2.76 16.19 0.10
N ARG A 46 1.49 15.93 0.42
CA ARG A 46 1.03 15.70 1.79
C ARG A 46 -0.19 14.78 1.80
N LEU A 47 -0.25 13.94 2.82
CA LEU A 47 -1.35 13.01 3.07
C LEU A 47 -1.85 13.18 4.51
N VAL A 48 -3.18 13.13 4.72
CA VAL A 48 -3.79 13.14 6.06
C VAL A 48 -4.41 11.78 6.36
N LEU A 49 -4.02 11.19 7.48
CA LEU A 49 -4.62 9.97 7.99
C LEU A 49 -5.72 10.32 8.99
N ILE A 50 -6.91 9.79 8.75
CA ILE A 50 -8.05 9.89 9.66
C ILE A 50 -8.21 8.55 10.37
N PRO A 51 -8.12 8.51 11.72
CA PRO A 51 -8.23 7.28 12.49
C PRO A 51 -9.49 6.48 12.14
N GLY A 52 -9.32 5.19 11.86
CA GLY A 52 -10.42 4.28 11.53
C GLY A 52 -11.10 4.52 10.18
N LEU A 53 -10.67 5.51 9.38
CA LEU A 53 -11.25 5.82 8.08
C LEU A 53 -10.24 5.71 6.92
N GLY A 54 -8.95 5.96 7.19
CA GLY A 54 -7.90 5.89 6.17
C GLY A 54 -7.45 7.25 5.68
N VAL A 55 -7.21 7.39 4.38
CA VAL A 55 -6.63 8.61 3.81
C VAL A 55 -7.72 9.63 3.44
N GLU A 56 -7.64 10.85 3.98
CA GLU A 56 -8.53 11.95 3.62
C GLU A 56 -8.52 12.22 2.10
N GLY A 57 -9.70 12.19 1.48
CA GLY A 57 -9.87 12.44 0.05
C GLY A 57 -9.58 11.24 -0.87
N ASP A 58 -9.21 10.08 -0.33
CA ASP A 58 -9.02 8.86 -1.13
C ASP A 58 -10.36 8.15 -1.33
N CYS A 59 -10.58 7.54 -2.50
CA CYS A 59 -11.81 6.81 -2.78
C CYS A 59 -12.05 5.60 -1.87
N HIS A 60 -11.02 5.11 -1.17
CA HIS A 60 -11.13 4.01 -0.21
C HIS A 60 -11.41 4.47 1.23
N LEU A 61 -11.60 5.78 1.46
CA LEU A 61 -11.95 6.33 2.77
C LEU A 61 -13.26 5.72 3.30
N GLY A 62 -13.23 5.19 4.52
CA GLY A 62 -14.42 4.70 5.22
C GLY A 62 -14.12 3.62 6.25
N ALA A 63 -15.00 3.51 7.26
CA ALA A 63 -14.89 2.51 8.32
C ALA A 63 -15.25 1.09 7.85
N ASP A 64 -16.16 0.97 6.88
CA ASP A 64 -16.70 -0.31 6.40
C ASP A 64 -16.32 -0.60 4.95
N ILE A 65 -16.24 -1.89 4.60
CA ILE A 65 -15.98 -2.30 3.21
C ILE A 65 -17.16 -1.89 2.31
N GLN A 66 -16.88 -1.10 1.27
CA GLN A 66 -17.88 -0.62 0.31
C GLN A 66 -18.29 -1.64 -0.78
N HIS A 67 -17.85 -2.90 -0.71
CA HIS A 67 -18.20 -3.90 -1.73
C HIS A 67 -19.67 -4.31 -1.67
N LEU A 68 -20.37 -4.10 -2.79
CA LEU A 68 -21.79 -4.40 -2.96
C LEU A 68 -22.18 -5.84 -2.56
N SER A 69 -21.29 -6.81 -2.74
CA SER A 69 -21.54 -8.23 -2.43
C SER A 69 -21.61 -8.56 -0.94
N ARG A 70 -21.16 -7.66 -0.05
CA ARG A 70 -21.17 -7.85 1.41
C ARG A 70 -22.18 -6.94 2.13
N MET A 71 -22.99 -6.19 1.38
CA MET A 71 -24.04 -5.34 1.94
C MET A 71 -25.15 -6.11 2.67
N THR A 72 -25.22 -7.44 2.47
CA THR A 72 -26.18 -8.33 3.14
C THR A 72 -25.67 -8.83 4.51
N VAL A 73 -24.39 -8.64 4.85
CA VAL A 73 -23.82 -9.02 6.15
C VAL A 73 -23.97 -7.86 7.13
N ARG A 74 -24.49 -8.12 8.34
CA ARG A 74 -24.58 -7.12 9.42
C ARG A 74 -24.00 -7.65 10.74
N PRO A 75 -23.12 -6.88 11.42
CA PRO A 75 -22.56 -5.60 10.98
C PRO A 75 -21.69 -5.74 9.72
N LEU A 76 -21.49 -4.65 8.99
CA LEU A 76 -20.63 -4.68 7.81
C LEU A 76 -19.19 -5.04 8.26
N PRO A 77 -18.43 -5.77 7.43
CA PRO A 77 -17.03 -6.01 7.75
C PRO A 77 -16.23 -4.70 7.72
N GLU A 78 -15.33 -4.57 8.68
CA GLU A 78 -14.41 -3.45 8.80
C GLU A 78 -13.54 -3.29 7.55
N ASN A 79 -13.31 -2.04 7.14
CA ASN A 79 -12.40 -1.70 6.07
C ASN A 79 -10.95 -1.89 6.50
N LEU A 80 -10.39 -3.05 6.21
CA LEU A 80 -8.96 -3.27 6.43
C LEU A 80 -8.09 -2.54 5.40
N ARG A 81 -8.66 -1.94 4.37
CA ARG A 81 -7.94 -1.41 3.19
C ARG A 81 -7.85 0.11 3.17
N GLN A 82 -7.68 0.68 4.35
CA GLN A 82 -7.67 2.12 4.60
C GLN A 82 -6.46 2.85 4.00
N VAL A 83 -5.30 2.20 3.98
CA VAL A 83 -4.05 2.76 3.45
C VAL A 83 -3.26 1.65 2.76
N HIS A 84 -2.74 1.93 1.56
CA HIS A 84 -1.89 1.00 0.83
C HIS A 84 -0.42 1.44 0.86
N LEU A 85 0.47 0.49 1.10
CA LEU A 85 1.92 0.72 1.13
C LEU A 85 2.62 -0.17 0.10
N MET A 86 3.75 0.29 -0.42
CA MET A 86 4.64 -0.51 -1.26
C MET A 86 6.10 -0.11 -1.02
N SER A 87 7.02 -1.08 -1.10
CA SER A 87 8.45 -0.77 -1.10
C SER A 87 8.86 -0.26 -2.49
N GLY A 88 9.76 0.73 -2.52
CA GLY A 88 10.36 1.22 -3.75
C GLY A 88 11.22 0.12 -4.38
N GLU A 89 11.85 -0.71 -3.55
CA GLU A 89 12.64 -1.87 -3.92
C GLU A 89 11.81 -2.89 -4.71
N PHE A 90 10.56 -3.16 -4.30
CA PHE A 90 9.63 -3.98 -5.08
C PHE A 90 9.30 -3.33 -6.42
N LEU A 91 8.96 -2.03 -6.43
CA LEU A 91 8.62 -1.30 -7.66
C LEU A 91 9.76 -1.26 -8.69
N GLU A 92 11.00 -1.10 -8.24
CA GLU A 92 12.19 -1.08 -9.10
C GLU A 92 12.41 -2.40 -9.82
N GLY A 93 12.00 -3.52 -9.21
CA GLY A 93 12.01 -4.85 -9.81
C GLY A 93 10.98 -5.04 -10.93
N LEU A 94 10.00 -4.14 -11.06
CA LEU A 94 8.88 -4.29 -12.00
C LEU A 94 9.11 -3.52 -13.31
N VAL A 95 8.77 -4.20 -14.41
CA VAL A 95 8.86 -3.63 -15.76
C VAL A 95 7.56 -3.84 -16.53
N VAL A 96 7.04 -2.75 -17.06
CA VAL A 96 5.88 -2.75 -17.96
C VAL A 96 6.36 -2.67 -19.40
N ARG A 97 5.87 -3.58 -20.25
CA ARG A 97 6.08 -3.48 -21.71
C ARG A 97 5.12 -2.40 -22.25
N GLY A 98 5.64 -1.49 -23.08
CA GLY A 98 4.81 -0.53 -23.81
C GLY A 98 3.78 -1.22 -24.71
N GLU A 99 2.69 -0.51 -25.01
CA GLU A 99 1.65 -0.99 -25.95
C GLU A 99 2.22 -1.06 -27.37
N GLU A 100 2.05 -2.19 -28.05
CA GLU A 100 2.32 -2.30 -29.49
C GLU A 100 1.40 -1.32 -30.26
N GLY A 101 1.98 -0.39 -31.03
CA GLY A 101 1.24 0.41 -32.02
C GLY A 101 0.96 1.88 -31.69
N LYS A 102 1.47 2.45 -30.59
CA LYS A 102 1.54 3.92 -30.47
C LYS A 102 2.73 4.44 -31.26
N ALA A 103 2.46 5.01 -32.44
CA ALA A 103 3.46 5.60 -33.32
C ALA A 103 4.25 6.69 -32.58
N GLY A 104 5.54 6.43 -32.31
CA GLY A 104 6.49 7.43 -31.82
C GLY A 104 7.46 6.95 -30.73
N GLU A 105 7.11 5.91 -29.98
CA GLU A 105 7.99 5.32 -28.96
C GLU A 105 8.09 3.83 -29.26
N GLY A 106 9.30 3.31 -29.48
CA GLY A 106 9.52 1.90 -29.81
C GLY A 106 9.02 0.95 -28.70
N GLU A 107 9.32 -0.34 -28.83
CA GLU A 107 9.06 -1.39 -27.82
C GLU A 107 9.75 -1.06 -26.47
N GLY A 108 9.23 -0.07 -25.78
CA GLY A 108 9.86 0.58 -24.63
C GLY A 108 9.39 -0.12 -23.37
N LYS A 109 10.31 -0.85 -22.74
CA LYS A 109 10.13 -1.24 -21.35
C LYS A 109 10.20 0.02 -20.49
N ARG A 110 9.14 0.31 -19.73
CA ARG A 110 9.16 1.35 -18.68
C ARG A 110 9.18 0.71 -17.30
N ARG A 111 9.81 1.38 -16.35
CA ARG A 111 9.70 1.04 -14.93
C ARG A 111 8.32 1.40 -14.40
N VAL A 112 7.85 0.66 -13.41
CA VAL A 112 6.69 1.06 -12.60
C VAL A 112 7.12 2.20 -11.69
N LYS A 113 6.31 3.25 -11.61
CA LYS A 113 6.55 4.44 -10.79
C LYS A 113 5.73 4.39 -9.50
N PRO A 114 6.13 5.13 -8.45
CA PRO A 114 5.28 5.35 -7.29
C PRO A 114 3.86 5.80 -7.66
N GLY A 115 2.87 5.16 -7.05
CA GLY A 115 1.44 5.36 -7.28
C GLY A 115 0.86 4.58 -8.46
N ASP A 116 1.68 4.02 -9.36
CA ASP A 116 1.19 3.32 -10.57
C ASP A 116 0.31 2.11 -10.20
N LEU A 117 0.63 1.41 -9.10
CA LEU A 117 -0.10 0.23 -8.63
C LEU A 117 -1.17 0.57 -7.57
N GLY A 118 -1.42 1.85 -7.33
CA GLY A 118 -2.50 2.33 -6.46
C GLY A 118 -2.16 2.33 -4.98
N GLU A 119 -0.87 2.26 -4.61
CA GLU A 119 -0.43 2.50 -3.25
C GLU A 119 -0.56 3.98 -2.86
N ASN A 120 -0.71 4.23 -1.56
CA ASN A 120 -0.74 5.58 -1.00
C ASN A 120 0.64 6.07 -0.53
N ILE A 121 1.48 5.15 -0.07
CA ILE A 121 2.81 5.47 0.47
C ILE A 121 3.82 4.50 -0.15
N THR A 122 4.84 5.06 -0.79
CA THR A 122 6.02 4.32 -1.22
C THR A 122 7.13 4.53 -0.20
N THR A 123 7.76 3.44 0.23
CA THR A 123 8.84 3.45 1.24
C THR A 123 10.18 3.01 0.66
N SER A 124 11.28 3.25 1.36
CA SER A 124 12.59 2.65 1.04
C SER A 124 13.37 2.35 2.31
N GLY A 125 14.24 1.34 2.25
CA GLY A 125 15.11 0.92 3.34
C GLY A 125 14.40 0.12 4.45
N LEU A 126 13.13 -0.21 4.26
CA LEU A 126 12.33 -1.03 5.16
C LEU A 126 11.92 -2.31 4.43
N ASP A 127 12.21 -3.48 5.03
CA ASP A 127 11.64 -4.76 4.61
C ASP A 127 10.15 -4.79 4.95
N LEU A 128 9.35 -4.16 4.08
CA LEU A 128 7.92 -3.96 4.27
C LEU A 128 7.16 -5.29 4.12
N GLU A 129 7.60 -6.11 3.18
CA GLU A 129 7.02 -7.42 2.84
C GLU A 129 7.26 -8.45 3.94
N GLY A 130 8.35 -8.34 4.69
CA GLY A 130 8.66 -9.17 5.86
C GLY A 130 7.88 -8.79 7.13
N LEU A 131 7.14 -7.69 7.14
CA LEU A 131 6.40 -7.25 8.33
C LEU A 131 5.20 -8.16 8.63
N THR A 132 5.09 -8.58 9.89
CA THR A 132 3.96 -9.38 10.34
C THR A 132 2.69 -8.55 10.54
N ARG A 133 1.52 -9.16 10.34
CA ARG A 133 0.23 -8.63 10.78
C ARG A 133 0.31 -8.24 12.27
N GLY A 134 -0.17 -7.05 12.59
CA GLY A 134 -0.10 -6.45 13.92
C GLY A 134 1.03 -5.43 14.08
N THR A 135 2.04 -5.42 13.20
CA THR A 135 3.14 -4.45 13.24
C THR A 135 2.62 -3.03 13.15
N ILE A 136 3.11 -2.12 14.01
CA ILE A 136 2.77 -0.70 13.97
C ILE A 136 3.92 0.07 13.33
N LEU A 137 3.63 0.76 12.23
CA LEU A 137 4.53 1.71 11.62
C LEU A 137 4.20 3.10 12.11
N ARG A 138 5.23 3.83 12.51
CA ARG A 138 5.15 5.22 12.96
C ARG A 138 5.84 6.11 11.94
N PHE A 139 5.18 7.18 11.55
CA PHE A 139 5.71 8.21 10.67
C PHE A 139 6.03 9.44 11.50
N SER A 140 7.32 9.77 11.59
CA SER A 140 7.81 10.91 12.35
C SER A 140 8.99 11.55 11.66
N SER A 141 9.13 12.86 11.82
CA SER A 141 10.34 13.61 11.46
C SER A 141 11.44 13.49 12.52
N SER A 142 11.14 12.90 13.68
CA SER A 142 12.08 12.70 14.78
C SER A 142 12.26 11.22 15.11
N PRO A 143 13.47 10.79 15.53
CA PRO A 143 13.66 9.46 16.11
C PRO A 143 12.92 9.29 17.45
N THR A 144 12.65 10.38 18.18
CA THR A 144 11.89 10.35 19.43
C THR A 144 10.40 10.31 19.15
N ALA A 145 9.68 9.41 19.83
CA ALA A 145 8.22 9.33 19.75
C ALA A 145 7.57 10.66 20.17
N SER A 146 6.54 11.07 19.44
CA SER A 146 5.61 12.12 19.87
C SER A 146 4.18 11.59 19.83
N ASP A 147 3.32 12.05 20.74
CA ASP A 147 1.89 11.68 20.77
C ASP A 147 1.13 12.15 19.52
N GLY A 148 1.72 13.06 18.73
CA GLY A 148 1.17 13.52 17.45
C GLY A 148 1.68 12.77 16.22
N ASP A 149 2.57 11.78 16.38
CA ASP A 149 3.08 11.01 15.25
C ASP A 149 1.97 10.18 14.61
N ALA A 150 1.90 10.20 13.28
CA ALA A 150 0.95 9.36 12.58
C ALA A 150 1.37 7.89 12.68
N THR A 151 0.43 7.00 12.98
CA THR A 151 0.67 5.56 13.04
C THR A 151 -0.30 4.79 12.17
N ILE A 152 0.19 3.73 11.56
CA ILE A 152 -0.64 2.72 10.90
C ILE A 152 -0.29 1.35 11.45
N LYS A 153 -1.25 0.43 11.37
CA LYS A 153 -1.02 -0.97 11.71
C LYS A 153 -1.11 -1.82 10.46
N ILE A 154 -0.18 -2.77 10.32
CA ILE A 154 -0.16 -3.79 9.28
C ILE A 154 -1.19 -4.89 9.59
N THR A 155 -1.98 -5.33 8.61
CA THR A 155 -3.02 -6.36 8.80
C THR A 155 -3.15 -7.39 7.72
N GLY A 156 -2.26 -7.40 6.74
CA GLY A 156 -2.31 -8.49 5.79
C GLY A 156 -1.41 -8.30 4.62
N LEU A 157 -1.76 -9.00 3.56
CA LEU A 157 -1.07 -8.97 2.30
C LEU A 157 -2.11 -8.66 1.18
N ARG A 158 -1.81 -7.83 0.15
CA ARG A 158 -2.74 -7.46 -0.93
C ARG A 158 -2.50 -8.49 -1.96
N ASN A 159 -3.59 -9.12 -2.31
CA ASN A 159 -3.58 -10.08 -3.38
C ASN A 159 -3.47 -9.30 -4.70
N PRO A 160 -2.46 -9.60 -5.53
CA PRO A 160 -2.41 -9.12 -6.89
C PRO A 160 -3.73 -9.43 -7.61
N CYS A 161 -4.20 -8.52 -8.45
CA CYS A 161 -5.47 -8.68 -9.14
C CYS A 161 -5.32 -8.43 -10.65
N HIS A 162 -6.34 -8.82 -11.41
CA HIS A 162 -6.38 -8.67 -12.86
C HIS A 162 -6.22 -7.22 -13.36
N GLN A 163 -6.43 -6.21 -12.51
CA GLN A 163 -6.20 -4.80 -12.89
C GLN A 163 -4.71 -4.52 -13.13
N ILE A 164 -3.79 -5.23 -12.46
CA ILE A 164 -2.34 -5.14 -12.71
C ILE A 164 -2.02 -5.63 -14.12
N GLU A 165 -2.62 -6.74 -14.55
CA GLU A 165 -2.45 -7.27 -15.91
C GLU A 165 -3.02 -6.33 -16.97
N ARG A 166 -4.11 -5.64 -16.68
CA ARG A 166 -4.67 -4.60 -17.56
C ARG A 166 -3.80 -3.34 -17.63
N PHE A 167 -3.12 -3.00 -16.53
CA PHE A 167 -2.18 -1.88 -16.50
C PHE A 167 -0.91 -2.18 -17.32
N GLY A 168 -0.45 -3.43 -17.29
CA GLY A 168 0.69 -3.87 -18.07
C GLY A 168 0.66 -5.36 -18.35
N LYS A 169 0.67 -5.75 -19.63
CA LYS A 169 0.68 -7.16 -20.04
C LYS A 169 1.92 -7.87 -19.48
N GLY A 170 1.70 -8.97 -18.76
CA GLY A 170 2.73 -9.76 -18.08
C GLY A 170 3.24 -9.14 -16.78
N LEU A 171 2.66 -8.04 -16.31
CA LEU A 171 3.04 -7.43 -15.04
C LEU A 171 2.52 -8.22 -13.85
N LEU A 172 1.34 -8.84 -13.96
CA LEU A 172 0.76 -9.61 -12.86
C LEU A 172 1.66 -10.78 -12.46
N GLY A 173 2.29 -11.45 -13.43
CA GLY A 173 3.24 -12.55 -13.19
C GLY A 173 4.58 -12.11 -12.58
N GLN A 174 4.84 -10.80 -12.46
CA GLN A 174 6.02 -10.27 -11.76
C GLN A 174 5.70 -9.96 -10.28
N CYS A 175 4.42 -9.97 -9.88
CA CYS A 175 3.96 -9.67 -8.52
C CYS A 175 3.70 -10.93 -7.66
N THR A 176 4.14 -12.11 -8.12
CA THR A 176 3.83 -13.41 -7.52
C THR A 176 5.01 -14.04 -6.82
#